data_AF-A0A228JAI2-F1
#
_entry.id   AF-A0A228JAI2-F1
#
_cell.length_a   1.000
_cell.length_b   1.000
_cell.length_c   1.000
_cell.angle_alpha   90.00
_cell.angle_beta   90.00
_cell.angle_gamma   90.00
#
_symmetry.space_group_name_H-M   'P 1'
#
loop_
_entity.id
_entity.type
_entity.pdbx_description
1 polymer ?
#
loop_
_entity_poly.entity_id
_entity_poly.type
_entity_poly.pdbx_seq_one_letter_code
_entity_poly.pdbx_strand_id
1 'polypeptide(L)' 'MNKGEFEMLLFAIARIHLNIDTLETRYSDRLDFHDCAVWCIRAALTAAYDAGVIDGRRNASK' A
#
# COMPACT_ATOMS: atom_id res chain seq x y z
N MET A 1 -8.10 12.06 -2.26
CA MET A 1 -8.55 10.83 -1.58
C MET A 1 -8.89 11.17 -0.13
N ASN A 2 -9.99 10.65 0.42
CA ASN A 2 -10.25 10.75 1.86
C ASN A 2 -9.45 9.70 2.64
N LYS A 3 -9.43 9.79 3.98
CA LYS A 3 -8.63 8.88 4.82
C LYS A 3 -9.00 7.41 4.62
N GLY A 4 -10.28 7.07 4.53
CA GLY A 4 -10.71 5.67 4.37
C GLY A 4 -10.34 5.10 3.00
N GLU A 5 -10.48 5.90 1.94
CA GLU A 5 -10.02 5.53 0.60
C GLU A 5 -8.50 5.29 0.57
N PHE A 6 -7.73 6.09 1.32
CA PHE A 6 -6.28 5.94 1.42
C PHE A 6 -5.87 4.64 2.11
N GLU A 7 -6.51 4.29 3.23
CA GLU A 7 -6.24 3.01 3.92
C GLU A 7 -6.58 1.81 3.02
N MET A 8 -7.70 1.85 2.31
CA MET A 8 -8.08 0.79 1.36
C MET A 8 -7.07 0.63 0.22
N LEU A 9 -6.52 1.74 -0.29
CA LEU A 9 -5.49 1.72 -1.31
C LEU A 9 -4.20 1.09 -0.78
N LEU A 10 -3.73 1.50 0.40
CA LEU A 10 -2.52 0.94 1.01
C LEU A 10 -2.67 -0.56 1.24
N PHE A 11 -3.83 -0.98 1.76
CA PHE A 11 -4.16 -2.38 1.95
C PHE A 11 -4.11 -3.16 0.62
N ALA A 12 -4.71 -2.63 -0.44
CA ALA A 12 -4.70 -3.28 -1.75
C ALA A 12 -3.28 -3.43 -2.31
N ILE A 13 -2.44 -2.40 -2.19
CA ILE A 13 -1.04 -2.43 -2.63
C ILE A 13 -0.25 -3.48 -1.85
N ALA A 14 -0.38 -3.49 -0.51
CA ALA A 14 0.30 -4.46 0.35
C ALA A 14 -0.11 -5.90 0.01
N ARG A 15 -1.40 -6.13 -0.22
CA ARG A 15 -1.91 -7.46 -0.58
C ARG A 15 -1.41 -7.93 -1.94
N ILE A 16 -1.42 -7.06 -2.95
CA ILE A 16 -1.02 -7.41 -4.33
C ILE A 16 0.49 -7.60 -4.44
N HIS A 17 1.28 -6.71 -3.86
CA HIS A 17 2.73 -6.66 -4.12
C HIS A 17 3.55 -7.36 -3.03
N LEU A 18 3.10 -7.33 -1.77
CA LEU A 18 3.85 -7.85 -0.62
C LEU A 18 3.26 -9.14 -0.05
N ASN A 19 2.07 -9.56 -0.52
CA ASN A 19 1.34 -10.72 0.01
C ASN A 19 1.08 -10.60 1.52
N ILE A 20 0.73 -9.39 1.98
CA ILE A 20 0.39 -9.09 3.37
C ILE A 20 -1.13 -8.91 3.47
N ASP A 21 -1.78 -9.71 4.32
CA ASP A 21 -3.24 -9.79 4.43
C ASP A 21 -3.87 -8.75 5.35
N THR A 22 -3.07 -7.98 6.10
CA THR A 22 -3.52 -6.86 6.94
C THR A 22 -2.37 -5.91 7.25
N LEU A 23 -2.66 -4.61 7.37
CA LEU A 23 -1.71 -3.59 7.85
C LEU A 23 -1.95 -3.22 9.32
N GLU A 24 -2.88 -3.91 10.00
CA GLU A 24 -3.09 -3.76 11.43
C GLU A 24 -1.98 -4.46 12.22
N THR A 25 -1.48 -3.80 13.26
CA THR A 25 -0.52 -4.40 14.20
C THR A 25 -1.18 -5.50 15.01
N ARG A 26 -0.58 -6.70 15.03
CA ARG A 26 -1.13 -7.88 15.74
C ARG A 26 -0.33 -8.29 16.97
N TYR A 27 0.77 -7.59 17.27
CA TYR A 27 1.68 -7.87 18.39
C TYR A 27 2.19 -9.31 18.39
N SER A 28 2.55 -9.83 17.21
CA SER A 28 3.04 -11.19 17.03
C SER A 28 4.08 -11.24 15.91
N ASP A 29 5.28 -11.72 16.22
CA ASP A 29 6.40 -11.74 15.27
C ASP A 29 6.03 -12.41 13.94
N ARG A 30 5.45 -13.62 14.00
CA ARG A 30 5.07 -14.40 12.80
C ARG A 30 3.95 -13.75 11.98
N LEU A 31 3.23 -12.81 12.56
CA LEU A 31 2.09 -12.13 11.94
C LEU A 31 2.43 -10.71 11.48
N ASP A 32 3.41 -10.06 12.09
CA ASP A 32 3.75 -8.66 11.81
C ASP A 32 5.05 -8.50 11.01
N PHE A 33 5.91 -9.53 10.97
CA PHE A 33 7.16 -9.50 10.20
C PHE A 33 7.07 -10.42 8.98
N HIS A 34 7.41 -9.86 7.82
CA HIS A 34 7.28 -10.51 6.53
C HIS A 34 8.60 -10.44 5.74
N ASP A 35 9.11 -11.59 5.31
CA ASP A 35 10.19 -11.64 4.33
C ASP A 35 9.64 -11.24 2.95
N CYS A 36 10.07 -10.07 2.47
CA CYS A 36 9.66 -9.54 1.18
C CYS A 36 10.85 -9.47 0.23
N ALA A 37 10.67 -9.97 -0.98
CA ALA A 37 11.70 -9.79 -2.00
C ALA A 37 11.85 -8.30 -2.35
N VAL A 38 13.09 -7.85 -2.57
CA VAL A 38 13.39 -6.43 -2.83
C VAL A 38 12.68 -5.87 -4.07
N TRP A 39 12.37 -6.71 -5.06
CA TRP A 39 11.59 -6.30 -6.23
C TRP A 39 10.09 -6.13 -5.93
N CYS A 40 9.54 -6.90 -4.99
CA CYS A 40 8.16 -6.72 -4.51
C CYS A 40 8.02 -5.41 -3.75
N ILE A 41 9.00 -5.07 -2.90
CA ILE A 41 9.06 -3.79 -2.20
C ILE A 41 9.10 -2.64 -3.22
N ARG A 42 9.97 -2.72 -4.23
CA ARG A 42 10.02 -1.72 -5.30
C ARG A 42 8.68 -1.57 -6.00
N ALA A 43 8.02 -2.67 -6.37
CA ALA A 43 6.72 -2.65 -7.03
C ALA A 43 5.63 -1.98 -6.17
N ALA A 44 5.58 -2.30 -4.87
CA ALA A 44 4.65 -1.69 -3.93
C ALA A 44 4.85 -0.17 -3.82
N LEU A 45 6.10 0.27 -3.68
CA LEU A 45 6.45 1.69 -3.59
C LEU A 45 6.13 2.45 -4.88
N THR A 46 6.42 1.86 -6.04
CA THR A 46 6.05 2.45 -7.34
C THR A 46 4.53 2.57 -7.48
N ALA A 47 3.77 1.52 -7.15
CA ALA A 47 2.31 1.55 -7.21
C ALA A 47 1.71 2.62 -6.27
N ALA A 48 2.28 2.78 -5.07
CA ALA A 48 1.86 3.82 -4.13
C ALA A 48 2.13 5.23 -4.66
N TYR A 49 3.31 5.45 -5.26
CA TYR A 49 3.66 6.73 -5.87
C TYR A 49 2.72 7.08 -7.03
N ASP A 50 2.51 6.14 -7.96
CA ASP A 50 1.66 6.35 -9.13
C ASP A 50 0.21 6.65 -8.74
N ALA A 51 -0.32 5.93 -7.74
CA ALA A 51 -1.65 6.20 -7.21
C ALA A 51 -1.76 7.60 -6.59
N GLY A 52 -0.72 8.06 -5.88
CA GLY A 52 -0.62 9.42 -5.37
C GLY A 52 -0.59 10.48 -6.49
N VAL A 53 0.17 10.26 -7.55
CA VAL A 53 0.22 11.14 -8.72
C VAL A 53 -1.15 11.23 -9.40
N ILE A 54 -1.86 10.12 -9.54
CA ILE A 54 -3.21 10.08 -10.13
C ILE A 54 -4.20 10.87 -9.26
N ASP A 55 -4.22 10.66 -7.94
CA ASP A 55 -5.12 11.42 -7.05
C ASP A 55 -4.81 12.92 -7.08
N GLY A 56 -3.53 13.30 -7.06
CA GLY A 56 -3.10 14.69 -7.20
C GLY A 56 -3.59 15.34 -8.49
N ARG A 57 -3.45 14.65 -9.63
CA ARG A 57 -3.98 15.12 -10.93
C ARG A 57 -5.50 15.24 -10.91
N ARG A 58 -6.21 14.25 -10.35
CA ARG A 58 -7.68 14.27 -10.21
C ARG A 58 -8.15 15.49 -9.42
N ASN A 59 -7.44 15.86 -8.36
CA ASN A 59 -7.81 17.01 -7.53
C ASN A 59 -7.46 18.35 -8.21
N ALA A 60 -6.42 18.39 -9.06
CA ALA A 60 -6.08 19.59 -9.83
C ALA A 60 -7.02 19.85 -11.03
N SER A 61 -7.72 18.82 -11.52
CA SER A 61 -8.74 18.94 -12.58
C SER A 61 -10.15 19.20 -12.06
N LYS A 62 -10.34 19.34 -10.75
CA LYS A 62 -11.59 19.75 -10.11
C LYS A 62 -11.57 21.26 -9.84
#